data_AF-A0A2G1UM33-F1
#
_entry.id   AF-A0A2G1UM33-F1
#
_cell.length_a   1.000
_cell.length_b   1.000
_cell.length_c   1.000
_cell.angle_alpha   90.00
_cell.angle_beta   90.00
_cell.angle_gamma   90.00
#
_symmetry.space_group_name_H-M   'P 1'
#
loop_
_entity.id
_entity.type
_entity.pdbx_description
1 polymer ?
#
loop_
_entity_poly.entity_id
_entity_poly.type
_entity_poly.pdbx_seq_one_letter_code
_entity_poly.pdbx_strand_id
1 'polypeptide(L)'
;MTKTIHLVLPTVCDARIPRPLWTAIAISDTLLQLLDSQAEDGELHLVEERFRQQVRWQPRSDFQPATTRVRLRDHSLVFHTVNQGSAIGICSIPVSLDRLHRLYQTTPDGGTAFYSTDIAILKAIFFRTMGNLLAHRQNCQTLSNMAAATGLKGAH
;
A
#
# COMPACT_ATOMS: atom_id res chain seq x y z
N MET A 1 -20.01 -12.21 -0.63
CA MET A 1 -19.26 -10.93 -0.65
C MET A 1 -17.81 -11.27 -0.43
N THR A 2 -16.90 -10.81 -1.29
CA THR A 2 -15.46 -10.99 -1.11
C THR A 2 -14.95 -9.93 -0.14
N LYS A 3 -14.43 -10.37 1.00
CA LYS A 3 -13.88 -9.46 2.01
C LYS A 3 -12.55 -8.88 1.48
N THR A 4 -12.29 -7.62 1.80
CA THR A 4 -11.04 -6.93 1.51
C THR A 4 -10.62 -6.06 2.68
N ILE A 5 -9.36 -6.14 3.10
CA ILE A 5 -8.78 -5.25 4.12
C ILE A 5 -7.61 -4.48 3.53
N HIS A 6 -7.20 -3.39 4.18
CA HIS A 6 -5.99 -2.65 3.83
C HIS A 6 -4.90 -2.93 4.87
N LEU A 7 -3.86 -3.64 4.49
CA LEU A 7 -2.70 -3.92 5.32
C LEU A 7 -1.66 -2.82 5.15
N VAL A 8 -1.39 -2.08 6.22
CA VAL A 8 -0.36 -1.03 6.27
C VAL A 8 0.93 -1.61 6.87
N LEU A 9 2.02 -1.46 6.12
CA LEU A 9 3.34 -2.01 6.41
C LEU A 9 4.41 -0.92 6.32
N PRO A 10 5.46 -0.98 7.15
CA PRO A 10 6.65 -0.17 6.93
C PRO A 10 7.40 -0.68 5.71
N THR A 11 8.13 0.24 5.07
CA THR A 11 8.96 -0.04 3.91
C THR A 11 10.44 -0.18 4.30
N VAL A 12 11.10 -1.19 3.72
CA VAL A 12 12.53 -1.45 3.82
C VAL A 12 13.18 -1.36 2.44
N CYS A 13 14.32 -0.66 2.38
CA CYS A 13 15.18 -0.51 1.20
C CYS A 13 16.55 0.04 1.63
N ASP A 14 17.49 0.09 0.69
CA ASP A 14 18.80 0.74 0.85
C ASP A 14 18.64 2.18 1.39
N ALA A 15 19.45 2.56 2.38
CA ALA A 15 19.36 3.82 3.11
C ALA A 15 19.60 5.07 2.24
N ARG A 16 20.07 4.86 1.00
CA ARG A 16 20.49 5.92 0.07
C ARG A 16 19.35 6.54 -0.74
N ILE A 17 18.12 6.03 -0.64
CA ILE A 17 16.99 6.50 -1.45
C ILE A 17 15.87 7.05 -0.55
N PRO A 18 15.43 8.31 -0.76
CA PRO A 18 14.33 8.88 -0.02
C PRO A 18 13.04 8.15 -0.44
N ARG A 19 12.46 7.36 0.47
CA ARG A 19 11.31 6.49 0.21
C ARG A 19 10.06 6.87 1.02
N PRO A 20 8.85 6.46 0.60
CA PRO A 20 7.72 6.42 1.53
C PRO A 20 8.07 5.54 2.72
N LEU A 21 7.65 5.93 3.93
CA LEU A 21 7.87 5.19 5.17
C LEU A 21 6.89 4.04 5.34
N TRP A 22 5.78 4.06 4.60
CA TRP A 22 4.75 3.04 4.64
C TRP A 22 4.14 2.77 3.26
N THR A 23 3.62 1.55 3.11
CA THR A 23 2.78 1.11 2.00
C THR A 23 1.51 0.46 2.56
N ALA A 24 0.39 0.62 1.87
CA ALA A 24 -0.90 0.02 2.19
C ALA A 24 -1.33 -0.86 1.02
N ILE A 25 -1.51 -2.15 1.30
CA ILE A 25 -1.79 -3.19 0.31
C ILE A 25 -3.17 -3.75 0.58
N ALA A 26 -4.01 -3.84 -0.45
CA ALA A 26 -5.31 -4.49 -0.32
C ALA A 26 -5.12 -6.00 -0.16
N ILE A 27 -5.67 -6.63 0.86
CA ILE A 27 -5.63 -8.08 1.03
C ILE A 27 -7.06 -8.58 0.85
N SER A 28 -7.28 -9.48 -0.11
CA SER A 28 -8.59 -10.03 -0.43
C SER A 28 -8.63 -11.54 -0.22
N ASP A 29 -9.84 -12.10 -0.14
CA ASP A 29 -10.05 -13.57 -0.06
C ASP A 29 -9.28 -14.31 -1.16
N THR A 30 -9.35 -13.80 -2.40
CA THR A 30 -8.67 -14.41 -3.56
C THR A 30 -7.14 -14.42 -3.39
N LEU A 31 -6.57 -13.36 -2.82
CA LEU A 31 -5.13 -13.32 -2.57
C LEU A 31 -4.75 -14.35 -1.49
N LEU A 32 -5.51 -14.44 -0.40
CA LEU A 32 -5.23 -15.40 0.68
C LEU A 32 -5.32 -16.84 0.20
N GLN A 33 -6.38 -17.19 -0.52
CA GLN A 33 -6.55 -18.55 -1.08
C GLN A 33 -5.39 -18.94 -2.00
N LEU A 34 -4.87 -17.99 -2.79
CA LEU A 34 -3.70 -18.22 -3.63
C LEU A 34 -2.43 -18.39 -2.79
N LEU A 35 -2.23 -17.57 -1.76
CA LEU A 35 -1.06 -17.70 -0.88
C LEU A 35 -1.08 -19.03 -0.13
N ASP A 36 -2.25 -19.52 0.26
CA ASP A 36 -2.43 -20.79 0.94
C ASP A 36 -2.10 -21.97 0.02
N SER A 37 -2.64 -21.99 -1.20
CA SER A 37 -2.34 -23.08 -2.15
C SER A 37 -0.84 -23.12 -2.52
N GLN A 38 -0.20 -21.95 -2.63
CA GLN A 38 1.22 -21.87 -2.96
C GLN A 38 2.13 -22.20 -1.76
N ALA A 39 1.65 -22.06 -0.52
CA ALA A 39 2.39 -22.49 0.68
C ALA A 39 2.53 -24.02 0.74
N GLU A 40 1.55 -24.76 0.19
CA GLU A 40 1.57 -26.22 0.13
C GLU A 40 2.56 -26.77 -0.91
N ASP A 41 2.80 -26.02 -2.00
CA ASP A 41 3.62 -26.45 -3.14
C ASP A 41 5.15 -26.20 -2.99
N GLY A 42 5.60 -25.53 -1.92
CA GLY A 42 7.01 -25.48 -1.52
C GLY A 42 7.97 -24.56 -2.30
N GLU A 43 7.61 -24.03 -3.48
CA GLU A 43 8.40 -23.03 -4.21
C GLU A 43 7.51 -21.97 -4.88
N LEU A 44 7.70 -20.68 -4.52
CA LEU A 44 7.04 -19.58 -5.25
C LEU A 44 7.97 -18.94 -6.28
N HIS A 45 7.62 -19.17 -7.55
CA HIS A 45 7.87 -18.20 -8.61
C HIS A 45 6.61 -17.35 -8.83
N LEU A 46 6.68 -16.13 -8.28
CA LEU A 46 6.13 -14.94 -8.93
C LEU A 46 4.60 -14.89 -9.14
N VAL A 47 3.87 -14.41 -8.12
CA VAL A 47 2.56 -13.75 -8.34
C VAL A 47 2.83 -12.38 -8.98
N GLU A 48 3.26 -12.38 -10.25
CA GLU A 48 3.80 -11.19 -10.92
C GLU A 48 2.75 -10.42 -11.73
N GLU A 49 1.72 -11.10 -12.24
CA GLU A 49 0.89 -10.53 -13.30
C GLU A 49 -0.62 -10.47 -13.01
N ARG A 50 -1.15 -11.27 -12.10
CA ARG A 50 -2.62 -11.34 -11.89
C ARG A 50 -3.19 -10.35 -10.88
N PHE A 51 -2.35 -9.63 -10.15
CA PHE A 51 -2.79 -8.76 -9.06
C PHE A 51 -2.21 -7.36 -9.21
N ARG A 52 -2.83 -6.55 -10.08
CA ARG A 52 -2.76 -5.09 -9.94
C ARG A 52 -3.61 -4.68 -8.73
N GLN A 53 -3.23 -5.09 -7.53
CA GLN A 53 -3.86 -4.57 -6.34
C GLN A 53 -3.49 -3.10 -6.21
N GLN A 54 -4.50 -2.29 -5.89
CA GLN A 54 -4.28 -0.87 -5.62
C GLN A 54 -3.38 -0.76 -4.40
N VAL A 55 -2.12 -0.39 -4.62
CA VAL A 55 -1.19 -0.13 -3.55
C VAL A 55 -1.14 1.37 -3.33
N ARG A 56 -1.29 1.77 -2.07
CA ARG A 56 -1.22 3.18 -1.67
C ARG A 56 0.03 3.39 -0.87
N TRP A 57 0.76 4.43 -1.23
CA TRP A 57 2.05 4.75 -0.67
C TRP A 57 1.90 6.01 0.15
N GLN A 58 2.80 6.24 1.10
CA GLN A 58 2.91 7.58 1.67
C GLN A 58 3.04 8.61 0.53
N PRO A 59 2.16 9.61 0.46
CA PRO A 59 2.19 10.59 -0.62
C PRO A 59 3.53 11.30 -0.69
N ARG A 60 4.17 11.25 -1.86
CA ARG A 60 5.41 11.97 -2.21
C ARG A 60 5.39 12.32 -3.70
N SER A 61 5.98 13.45 -4.08
CA SER A 61 5.97 13.98 -5.45
C SER A 61 6.51 12.99 -6.50
N ASP A 62 7.48 12.17 -6.12
CA ASP A 62 8.24 11.35 -7.06
C ASP A 62 7.75 9.88 -7.12
N PHE A 63 6.66 9.57 -6.39
CA PHE A 63 6.09 8.22 -6.33
C PHE A 63 4.76 8.15 -7.06
N GLN A 64 4.71 7.29 -8.07
CA GLN A 64 3.56 7.08 -8.95
C GLN A 64 2.81 5.78 -8.61
N PRO A 65 1.58 5.59 -9.13
CA PRO A 65 0.86 4.32 -8.98
C PRO A 65 1.74 3.13 -9.35
N ALA A 66 1.74 2.12 -8.49
CA ALA A 66 2.74 1.06 -8.51
C ALA A 66 2.09 -0.32 -8.69
N THR A 67 2.88 -1.27 -9.19
CA THR A 67 2.55 -2.70 -9.17
C THR A 67 3.31 -3.36 -8.03
N THR A 68 2.63 -4.24 -7.29
CA THR A 68 3.23 -5.00 -6.19
C THR A 68 3.26 -6.47 -6.53
N ARG A 69 4.41 -7.08 -6.30
CA ARG A 69 4.67 -8.50 -6.36
C ARG A 69 4.76 -9.01 -4.93
N VAL A 70 4.26 -10.21 -4.66
CA VAL A 70 4.42 -10.87 -3.36
C VAL A 70 5.34 -12.06 -3.53
N ARG A 71 6.31 -12.19 -2.63
CA ARG A 71 7.18 -13.35 -2.51
C ARG A 71 6.87 -14.05 -1.20
N LEU A 72 6.48 -15.32 -1.26
CA LEU A 72 6.35 -16.19 -0.09
C LEU A 72 7.58 -17.08 -0.02
N ARG A 73 8.21 -17.15 1.16
CA ARG A 73 9.33 -18.05 1.47
C ARG A 73 9.26 -18.40 2.95
N ASP A 74 9.40 -19.67 3.31
CA ASP A 74 9.43 -20.12 4.71
C ASP A 74 8.22 -19.57 5.51
N HIS A 75 7.01 -19.66 4.93
CA HIS A 75 5.76 -19.09 5.45
C HIS A 75 5.76 -17.57 5.69
N SER A 76 6.74 -16.85 5.14
CA SER A 76 6.89 -15.40 5.28
C SER A 76 6.72 -14.68 3.95
N LEU A 77 5.88 -13.66 3.95
CA LEU A 77 5.50 -12.85 2.80
C LEU A 77 6.31 -11.56 2.77
N VAL A 78 6.93 -11.26 1.64
CA VAL A 78 7.56 -9.97 1.36
C VAL A 78 6.86 -9.35 0.16
N PHE A 79 6.31 -8.15 0.35
CA PHE A 79 5.72 -7.38 -0.72
C PHE A 79 6.79 -6.52 -1.36
N HIS A 80 7.09 -6.76 -2.62
CA HIS A 80 8.01 -5.98 -3.43
C HIS A 80 7.21 -5.13 -4.40
N THR A 81 7.29 -3.82 -4.25
CA THR A 81 6.53 -2.89 -5.08
C THR A 81 7.48 -1.99 -5.84
N VAL A 82 7.20 -1.80 -7.12
CA VAL A 82 8.04 -1.00 -8.01
C VAL A 82 7.35 0.30 -8.35
N ASN A 83 8.00 1.43 -8.05
CA ASN A 83 7.54 2.74 -8.47
C ASN A 83 7.69 2.88 -9.99
N GLN A 84 6.58 3.05 -10.70
CA GLN A 84 6.59 3.17 -12.17
C GLN A 84 7.37 4.39 -12.66
N GLY A 85 7.40 5.48 -11.90
CA GLY A 85 8.07 6.72 -12.32
C GLY A 85 9.60 6.69 -12.23
N SER A 86 10.19 5.74 -11.50
CA SER A 86 11.64 5.73 -11.21
C SER A 86 12.28 4.35 -11.20
N ALA A 87 11.52 3.28 -11.45
CA ALA A 87 11.95 1.89 -11.31
C ALA A 87 12.54 1.53 -9.93
N ILE A 88 12.34 2.37 -8.91
CA ILE A 88 12.79 2.10 -7.55
C ILE A 88 11.86 1.03 -6.95
N GLY A 89 12.46 -0.12 -6.62
CA GLY A 89 11.82 -1.19 -5.87
C GLY A 89 11.86 -0.90 -4.37
N ILE A 90 10.76 -1.19 -3.68
CA ILE A 90 10.66 -1.11 -2.22
C ILE A 90 10.09 -2.41 -1.71
N CYS A 91 10.70 -2.94 -0.65
CA CYS A 91 10.21 -4.13 0.03
C CYS A 91 9.42 -3.73 1.28
N SER A 92 8.43 -4.54 1.67
CA SER A 92 7.92 -4.52 3.03
C SER A 92 8.85 -5.31 3.96
N ILE A 93 8.66 -5.14 5.27
CA ILE A 93 9.15 -6.15 6.21
C ILE A 93 8.46 -7.50 5.94
N PRO A 94 9.10 -8.64 6.29
CA PRO A 94 8.46 -9.94 6.20
C PRO A 94 7.22 -10.05 7.08
N VAL A 95 6.16 -10.66 6.56
CA VAL A 95 4.90 -10.91 7.28
C VAL A 95 4.63 -12.41 7.24
N SER A 96 4.61 -13.08 8.37
CA SER A 96 4.22 -14.51 8.42
C SER A 96 2.77 -14.69 7.93
N LEU A 97 2.52 -15.71 7.12
CA LEU A 97 1.21 -16.04 6.56
C LEU A 97 0.14 -16.19 7.66
N ASP A 98 0.47 -16.87 8.77
CA ASP A 98 -0.44 -17.01 9.93
C ASP A 98 -0.88 -15.67 10.52
N ARG A 99 0.05 -14.72 10.66
CA ARG A 99 -0.28 -13.38 11.16
C ARG A 99 -1.13 -12.62 10.14
N LEU A 100 -0.87 -12.79 8.85
CA LEU A 100 -1.72 -12.19 7.81
C LEU A 100 -3.15 -12.72 7.92
N HIS A 101 -3.33 -14.04 8.08
CA HIS A 101 -4.64 -14.66 8.32
C HIS A 101 -5.34 -14.11 9.55
N ARG A 102 -4.65 -14.03 10.70
CA ARG A 102 -5.23 -13.47 11.92
C ARG A 102 -5.67 -12.02 11.74
N LEU A 103 -4.83 -11.19 11.12
CA LEU A 103 -5.18 -9.80 10.81
C LEU A 103 -6.38 -9.73 9.88
N TYR A 104 -6.41 -10.58 8.86
CA TYR A 104 -7.53 -10.66 7.93
C TYR A 104 -8.83 -11.04 8.62
N GLN A 105 -8.83 -12.09 9.44
CA GLN A 105 -10.02 -12.55 10.15
C GLN A 105 -10.54 -11.51 11.14
N THR A 106 -9.66 -10.87 11.91
CA THR A 106 -10.02 -9.93 12.98
C THR A 106 -10.36 -8.52 12.48
N THR A 107 -9.93 -8.14 11.28
CA THR A 107 -10.22 -6.82 10.70
C THR A 107 -11.57 -6.87 9.96
N PRO A 108 -12.49 -5.91 10.14
CA PRO A 108 -13.75 -5.88 9.40
C PRO A 108 -13.51 -5.63 7.90
N ASP A 109 -14.48 -5.96 7.06
CA ASP A 109 -14.42 -5.68 5.63
C ASP A 109 -14.28 -4.16 5.36
N GLY A 110 -13.41 -3.79 4.42
CA GLY A 110 -12.96 -2.42 4.17
C GLY A 110 -12.06 -1.82 5.27
N GLY A 111 -11.77 -2.58 6.34
CA GLY A 111 -10.98 -2.12 7.48
C GLY A 111 -9.48 -1.99 7.18
N THR A 112 -8.77 -1.30 8.07
CA THR A 112 -7.31 -1.10 7.99
C THR A 112 -6.60 -1.87 9.10
N ALA A 113 -5.69 -2.76 8.72
CA ALA A 113 -4.80 -3.49 9.62
C ALA A 113 -3.39 -2.89 9.58
N PHE A 114 -2.71 -2.81 10.72
CA PHE A 114 -1.34 -2.29 10.82
C PHE A 114 -0.40 -3.38 11.28
N TYR A 115 0.72 -3.56 10.59
CA TYR A 115 1.73 -4.55 10.95
C TYR A 115 3.12 -3.91 11.00
N SER A 116 3.71 -3.89 12.19
CA SER A 116 5.02 -3.31 12.49
C SER A 116 5.50 -3.83 13.85
N THR A 117 6.81 -3.76 14.11
CA THR A 117 7.35 -3.90 15.48
C THR A 117 6.93 -2.73 16.36
N ASP A 118 6.74 -1.55 15.77
CA ASP A 118 6.21 -0.35 16.42
C ASP A 118 4.96 0.13 15.68
N ILE A 119 3.80 -0.38 16.12
CA ILE A 119 2.50 -0.06 15.51
C ILE A 119 2.09 1.39 15.83
N ALA A 120 2.46 1.92 17.00
CA ALA A 120 2.09 3.26 17.41
C ALA A 120 2.75 4.31 16.51
N ILE A 121 4.06 4.16 16.26
CA ILE A 121 4.81 5.02 15.34
C ILE A 121 4.25 4.90 13.91
N LEU A 122 4.02 3.68 13.42
CA LEU A 122 3.47 3.49 12.07
C LEU A 122 2.10 4.17 11.90
N LYS A 123 1.20 4.00 12.87
CA LYS A 123 -0.11 4.67 12.89
C LYS A 123 0.04 6.19 12.89
N ALA A 124 0.92 6.73 13.74
CA ALA A 124 1.14 8.17 13.83
C ALA A 124 1.62 8.75 12.48
N ILE A 125 2.59 8.09 11.83
CA ILE A 125 3.08 8.50 10.52
C ILE A 125 1.98 8.38 9.46
N PHE A 126 1.25 7.26 9.43
CA PHE A 126 0.18 7.00 8.48
C PHE A 126 -0.92 8.07 8.57
N PHE A 127 -1.50 8.28 9.75
CA PHE A 127 -2.59 9.23 9.93
C PHE A 127 -2.15 10.69 9.71
N ARG A 128 -0.93 11.06 10.14
CA ARG A 128 -0.39 12.39 9.87
C ARG A 128 -0.27 12.66 8.36
N THR A 129 0.26 11.68 7.62
CA THR A 129 0.49 11.84 6.18
C THR A 129 -0.81 11.80 5.38
N MET A 130 -1.79 10.99 5.80
CA MET A 130 -3.13 10.96 5.19
C MET A 130 -3.94 12.22 5.50
N GLY A 131 -3.88 12.75 6.74
CA GLY A 131 -4.55 13.99 7.11
C GLY A 131 -4.05 15.18 6.28
N ASN A 132 -2.74 15.29 6.08
CA ASN A 132 -2.14 16.31 5.22
C ASN A 132 -2.60 16.18 3.75
N LEU A 133 -2.74 14.97 3.23
CA LEU A 133 -3.24 14.73 1.87
C LEU A 133 -4.70 15.19 1.72
N LEU A 134 -5.54 14.91 2.70
CA LEU A 134 -6.94 15.32 2.70
C LEU A 134 -7.06 16.85 2.74
N ALA A 135 -6.30 17.51 3.63
CA ALA A 135 -6.26 18.97 3.70
C ALA A 135 -5.75 19.59 2.40
N HIS A 136 -4.70 19.03 1.80
CA HIS A 136 -4.18 19.51 0.51
C HIS A 136 -5.21 19.36 -0.62
N ARG A 137 -5.90 18.22 -0.71
CA ARG A 137 -6.98 18.02 -1.70
C ARG A 137 -8.13 18.99 -1.51
N GLN A 138 -8.56 19.23 -0.27
CA GLN A 138 -9.59 20.21 0.03
C GLN A 138 -9.16 21.61 -0.42
N ASN A 139 -7.91 22.00 -0.14
CA ASN A 139 -7.38 23.29 -0.59
C ASN A 139 -7.32 23.40 -2.11
N CYS A 140 -6.83 22.37 -2.81
CA CYS A 140 -6.82 22.35 -4.28
C CYS A 140 -8.24 22.44 -4.86
N GLN A 141 -9.21 21.73 -4.27
CA GLN A 141 -10.60 21.76 -4.72
C GLN A 141 -11.25 23.11 -4.46
N THR A 142 -11.01 23.73 -3.30
CA THR A 142 -11.44 25.11 -3.02
C THR A 142 -10.84 26.09 -4.03
N LEU A 143 -9.54 25.98 -4.33
CA LEU A 143 -8.88 26.83 -5.33
C LEU A 143 -9.46 26.62 -6.74
N SER A 144 -9.72 25.38 -7.16
CA SER A 144 -10.39 25.09 -8.44
C SER A 144 -11.81 25.67 -8.49
N ASN A 145 -12.56 25.57 -7.38
CA ASN A 145 -13.90 26.14 -7.28
C ASN A 145 -13.87 27.67 -7.31
N MET A 146 -12.90 28.30 -6.64
CA MET A 146 -12.69 29.75 -6.68
C MET A 146 -12.30 30.22 -8.09
N ALA A 147 -11.37 29.52 -8.76
CA ALA A 147 -10.98 29.82 -10.13
C ALA A 147 -12.18 29.73 -11.09
N ALA A 148 -13.01 28.68 -10.95
CA ALA A 148 -14.24 28.51 -11.71
C ALA A 148 -15.28 29.61 -11.41
N ALA A 149 -15.43 30.01 -10.15
CA ALA A 149 -16.34 31.08 -9.72
C ALA A 149 -15.90 32.48 -10.19
N THR A 150 -14.61 32.72 -10.33
CA THR A 150 -14.05 34.00 -10.82
C THR A 150 -14.00 34.12 -12.35
N GLY A 151 -14.38 33.08 -13.10
CA GLY A 151 -14.50 33.17 -14.56
C GLY A 151 -13.18 33.37 -15.32
N LEU A 152 -12.04 32.94 -14.76
CA LEU A 152 -10.76 32.84 -15.49
C LEU A 152 -10.84 31.73 -16.54
N LYS A 153 -11.62 31.95 -17.60
CA LYS A 153 -11.40 31.28 -18.89
C LYS A 153 -10.05 31.78 -19.39
N GLY A 154 -9.15 30.85 -19.67
CA GLY A 154 -7.85 31.16 -20.25
C GLY A 154 -8.03 32.12 -21.43
N ALA A 155 -7.30 33.22 -21.41
CA ALA A 155 -6.98 33.95 -22.61
C ALA A 155 -6.18 32.99 -23.49
N HIS A 156 -6.86 32.43 -24.50
CA HIS A 156 -6.23 31.82 -25.66
C HIS A 156 -5.64 32.91 -26.55
#